data_AF-A0A7K6PVP1-F1
#
_entry.id   AF-A0A7K6PVP1-F1
#
_cell.length_a   1.000
_cell.length_b   1.000
_cell.length_c   1.000
_cell.angle_alpha   90.00
_cell.angle_beta   90.00
_cell.angle_gamma   90.00
#
_symmetry.space_group_name_H-M   'P 1'
#
loop_
_entity.id
_entity.type
_entity.pdbx_description
1 polymer ?
#
loop_
_entity_poly.entity_id
_entity_poly.type
_entity_poly.pdbx_seq_one_letter_code
_entity_poly.pdbx_strand_id
1 'polypeptide(L)'
;MAPTVPLAALALLALVAPGLGAAPGCDYPAHRWCSSRDAAVACQVESRCPSLPHPAAAPVELSLYYESLCPACREFLVMNLFSTWLLLPDEMLNITLVPYGNAQERNVSGKLDFQCQHGPEECLGNMIEACLMHEAQNFSTYFPVIFCLESGSSVTKNLEA
;
A
#
# COMPACT_ATOMS: atom_id res chain seq x y z
N MET A 1 34.56 15.15 -77.30
CA MET A 1 35.49 14.13 -76.75
C MET A 1 35.44 14.29 -75.23
N ALA A 2 34.90 13.30 -74.53
CA ALA A 2 34.81 13.33 -73.07
C ALA A 2 36.20 13.23 -72.43
N PRO A 3 36.36 13.76 -71.21
CA PRO A 3 36.60 12.83 -70.12
C PRO A 3 35.80 13.21 -68.86
N THR A 4 34.91 12.33 -68.41
CA THR A 4 34.35 12.38 -67.06
C THR A 4 35.14 11.41 -66.18
N VAL A 5 35.72 11.99 -65.14
CA VAL A 5 36.60 11.41 -64.10
C VAL A 5 35.89 10.29 -63.33
N PRO A 6 36.59 9.23 -62.89
CA PRO A 6 35.98 8.04 -62.30
C PRO A 6 35.31 8.34 -60.95
N LEU A 7 34.11 7.78 -60.73
CA LEU A 7 33.46 7.68 -59.42
C LEU A 7 34.23 6.70 -58.53
N ALA A 8 35.35 7.12 -57.97
CA ALA A 8 36.08 6.34 -56.98
C ALA A 8 36.89 7.26 -56.04
N ALA A 9 36.23 8.23 -55.41
CA ALA A 9 36.76 8.91 -54.23
C ALA A 9 35.66 9.76 -53.62
N LEU A 10 34.99 9.25 -52.58
CA LEU A 10 34.34 10.01 -51.51
C LEU A 10 33.79 9.01 -50.46
N ALA A 11 34.71 8.21 -49.92
CA ALA A 11 34.55 7.62 -48.61
C ALA A 11 35.55 8.31 -47.69
N LEU A 12 35.11 8.61 -46.46
CA LEU A 12 35.83 9.19 -45.33
C LEU A 12 35.87 10.73 -45.27
N LEU A 13 34.92 11.31 -44.51
CA LEU A 13 35.19 12.18 -43.35
C LEU A 13 33.88 12.84 -42.86
N ALA A 14 33.22 12.20 -41.89
CA ALA A 14 32.42 12.88 -40.85
C ALA A 14 32.04 11.87 -39.76
N LEU A 15 33.06 11.41 -39.04
CA LEU A 15 32.88 10.81 -37.72
C LEU A 15 32.63 11.94 -36.72
N VAL A 16 31.57 11.78 -35.92
CA VAL A 16 31.39 12.34 -34.55
C VAL A 16 30.99 13.82 -34.46
N ALA A 17 29.68 14.05 -34.36
CA ALA A 17 29.11 15.08 -33.49
C ALA A 17 27.94 14.46 -32.70
N PRO A 18 28.16 13.93 -31.48
CA PRO A 18 27.09 13.63 -30.57
C PRO A 18 26.76 14.93 -29.84
N GLY A 19 25.60 15.51 -30.15
CA GLY A 19 25.07 16.59 -29.34
C GLY A 19 24.41 17.68 -30.17
N LEU A 20 23.07 17.62 -30.21
CA LEU A 20 22.12 18.71 -29.95
C LEU A 20 20.72 18.28 -30.43
N GLY A 21 20.31 17.06 -30.08
CA GLY A 21 18.89 16.75 -29.95
C GLY A 21 18.53 17.01 -28.50
N ALA A 22 17.80 18.08 -28.21
CA ALA A 22 17.13 18.19 -26.92
C ALA A 22 16.19 16.98 -26.81
N ALA A 23 16.55 15.99 -25.99
CA ALA A 23 15.59 14.98 -25.59
C ALA A 23 14.38 15.73 -25.01
N PRO A 24 13.13 15.32 -25.31
CA PRO A 24 11.96 15.94 -24.69
C PRO A 24 12.19 15.87 -23.19
N GLY A 25 12.28 17.07 -22.61
CA GLY A 25 12.95 17.31 -21.35
C GLY A 25 12.31 16.53 -20.23
N CYS A 26 13.15 16.04 -19.34
CA CYS A 26 12.73 15.70 -18.00
C CYS A 26 12.14 16.96 -17.34
N ASP A 27 10.81 17.12 -17.42
CA ASP A 27 10.05 18.17 -16.74
C ASP A 27 9.88 17.89 -15.24
N TYR A 28 10.44 16.78 -14.76
CA TYR A 28 10.47 16.45 -13.35
C TYR A 28 11.49 17.34 -12.62
N PRO A 29 11.15 17.88 -11.44
CA PRO A 29 12.14 18.50 -10.57
C PRO A 29 13.15 17.43 -10.09
N ALA A 30 14.40 17.82 -9.84
CA ALA A 30 15.52 16.91 -9.54
C ALA A 30 15.23 15.88 -8.42
N HIS A 31 14.43 16.26 -7.41
CA HIS A 31 14.03 15.36 -6.32
C HIS A 31 13.10 14.21 -6.75
N ARG A 32 12.49 14.27 -7.95
CA ARG A 32 11.60 13.24 -8.50
C ARG A 32 12.25 12.39 -9.58
N TRP A 33 13.50 12.65 -9.95
CA TRP A 33 14.16 11.91 -11.04
C TRP A 33 14.28 10.41 -10.74
N CYS A 34 14.25 10.02 -9.46
CA CYS A 34 14.32 8.61 -9.05
C CYS A 34 13.02 8.05 -8.48
N SER A 35 11.90 8.80 -8.50
CA SER A 35 10.63 8.34 -7.89
C SER A 35 9.95 7.19 -8.62
N SER A 36 10.31 6.94 -9.88
CA SER A 36 9.87 5.78 -10.65
C SER A 36 10.91 5.44 -11.72
N ARG A 37 10.84 4.22 -12.28
CA ARG A 37 11.70 3.82 -13.40
C ARG A 37 11.46 4.70 -14.62
N ASP A 38 10.22 5.08 -14.89
CA ASP A 38 9.86 5.94 -16.02
C ASP A 38 10.43 7.35 -15.87
N ALA A 39 10.38 7.92 -14.66
CA ALA A 39 11.04 9.19 -14.35
C ALA A 39 12.56 9.08 -14.53
N ALA A 40 13.16 7.98 -14.03
CA ALA A 40 14.60 7.76 -14.17
C ALA A 40 15.04 7.63 -15.63
N VAL A 41 14.23 6.98 -16.48
CA VAL A 41 14.47 6.85 -17.92
C VAL A 41 14.29 8.17 -18.65
N ALA A 42 13.20 8.90 -18.36
CA ALA A 42 12.96 10.22 -18.93
C ALA A 42 14.08 11.21 -18.59
N CYS A 43 14.68 11.08 -17.40
CA CYS A 43 15.74 11.96 -16.90
C CYS A 43 17.15 11.40 -17.09
N GLN A 44 17.30 10.22 -17.69
CA GLN A 44 18.60 9.55 -17.95
C GLN A 44 19.47 9.37 -16.69
N VAL A 45 18.84 9.04 -15.56
CA VAL A 45 19.49 8.83 -14.25
C VAL A 45 19.35 7.41 -13.71
N GLU A 46 18.94 6.44 -14.53
CA GLU A 46 18.68 5.05 -14.15
C GLU A 46 19.90 4.39 -13.49
N SER A 47 21.11 4.75 -13.93
CA SER A 47 22.37 4.24 -13.35
C SER A 47 22.67 4.79 -11.96
N ARG A 48 22.06 5.92 -11.58
CA ARG A 48 22.30 6.63 -10.31
C ARG A 48 21.23 6.37 -9.26
N CYS A 49 19.99 6.12 -9.69
CA CYS A 49 18.87 5.90 -8.77
C CYS A 49 19.02 4.68 -7.82
N PRO A 50 19.62 3.54 -8.23
CA PRO A 50 19.87 2.41 -7.33
C PRO A 50 20.87 2.74 -6.21
N SER A 51 21.78 3.69 -6.47
CA SER A 51 22.82 4.11 -5.53
C SER A 51 22.44 5.30 -4.66
N LEU A 52 21.31 5.96 -4.97
CA LEU A 52 20.81 7.04 -4.14
C LEU A 52 20.04 6.44 -2.98
N PRO A 53 20.35 6.82 -1.73
CA PRO A 53 19.45 6.54 -0.63
C PRO A 53 18.16 7.29 -0.94
N HIS A 54 17.14 6.56 -1.39
CA HIS A 54 15.78 7.05 -1.17
C HIS A 54 15.67 7.14 0.35
N PRO A 55 15.41 8.33 0.92
CA PRO A 55 14.91 8.35 2.28
C PRO A 55 13.68 7.47 2.23
N ALA A 56 13.73 6.30 2.88
CA ALA A 56 12.55 5.50 3.06
C ALA A 56 11.56 6.44 3.75
N ALA A 57 10.53 6.86 3.01
CA ALA A 57 9.50 7.67 3.59
C ALA A 57 8.91 6.86 4.74
N ALA A 58 8.55 7.53 5.83
CA ALA A 58 7.83 6.84 6.90
C ALA A 58 6.56 6.19 6.31
N PRO A 59 6.18 4.99 6.79
CA PRO A 59 4.94 4.35 6.37
C PRO A 59 3.76 5.29 6.61
N VAL A 60 2.72 5.16 5.80
CA VAL A 60 1.47 5.84 6.07
C VAL A 60 0.79 5.15 7.25
N GLU A 61 0.58 5.91 8.32
CA GLU A 61 -0.16 5.47 9.49
C GLU A 61 -1.67 5.45 9.17
N LEU A 62 -2.30 4.28 9.30
CA LEU A 62 -3.73 4.08 9.10
C LEU A 62 -4.32 3.42 10.35
N SER A 63 -5.35 4.04 10.94
CA SER A 63 -6.10 3.44 12.03
C SER A 63 -7.56 3.23 11.62
N LEU A 64 -8.03 1.99 11.67
CA LEU A 64 -9.43 1.64 11.43
C LEU A 64 -10.14 1.41 12.76
N TYR A 65 -11.09 2.28 13.09
CA TYR A 65 -12.02 2.12 14.19
C TYR A 65 -13.32 1.56 13.62
N TYR A 66 -13.72 0.37 14.06
CA TYR A 66 -14.81 -0.39 13.44
C TYR A 66 -15.59 -1.24 14.44
N GLU A 67 -16.69 -1.82 13.99
CA GLU A 67 -17.57 -2.71 14.76
C GLU A 67 -17.79 -4.00 13.95
N SER A 68 -17.70 -5.16 14.61
CA SER A 68 -17.69 -6.46 13.95
C SER A 68 -18.97 -6.82 13.19
N LEU A 69 -20.09 -6.14 13.44
CA LEU A 69 -21.35 -6.35 12.72
C LEU A 69 -21.78 -5.15 11.88
N CYS A 70 -21.00 -4.07 11.83
CA CYS A 70 -21.32 -2.91 11.00
C CYS A 70 -21.08 -3.22 9.50
N PRO A 71 -22.10 -3.20 8.63
CA PRO A 71 -21.96 -3.63 7.24
C PRO A 71 -20.90 -2.85 6.46
N ALA A 72 -20.84 -1.52 6.63
CA ALA A 72 -19.87 -0.68 5.94
C ALA A 72 -18.44 -0.88 6.45
N CYS A 73 -18.27 -1.18 7.74
CA CYS A 73 -16.97 -1.51 8.30
C CYS A 73 -16.41 -2.79 7.68
N ARG A 74 -17.26 -3.81 7.59
CA ARG A 74 -16.92 -5.11 7.00
C ARG A 74 -16.55 -4.98 5.54
N GLU A 75 -17.37 -4.27 4.77
CA GLU A 75 -17.08 -4.00 3.36
C GLU A 75 -15.75 -3.25 3.18
N PHE A 76 -15.50 -2.22 3.99
CA PHE A 76 -14.23 -1.50 3.93
C PHE A 76 -13.04 -2.41 4.27
N LEU A 77 -13.11 -3.15 5.39
CA LEU A 77 -12.03 -4.02 5.84
C LEU A 77 -11.73 -5.10 4.80
N VAL A 78 -12.75 -5.81 4.33
CA VAL A 78 -12.63 -6.97 3.43
C VAL A 78 -12.25 -6.54 2.01
N MET A 79 -12.95 -5.57 1.44
CA MET A 79 -12.82 -5.25 0.02
C MET A 79 -11.72 -4.22 -0.25
N ASN A 80 -11.47 -3.30 0.68
CA ASN A 80 -10.55 -2.19 0.48
C ASN A 80 -9.26 -2.37 1.26
N LEU A 81 -9.32 -2.42 2.59
CA LEU A 81 -8.12 -2.39 3.43
C LEU A 81 -7.27 -3.64 3.26
N PHE A 82 -7.88 -4.83 3.33
CA PHE A 82 -7.16 -6.09 3.17
C PHE A 82 -6.54 -6.23 1.77
N SER A 83 -7.28 -5.90 0.72
CA SER A 83 -6.75 -5.85 -0.65
C SER A 83 -5.57 -4.88 -0.79
N THR A 84 -5.67 -3.70 -0.18
CA THR A 84 -4.59 -2.70 -0.21
C THR A 84 -3.34 -3.20 0.50
N TRP A 85 -3.51 -3.82 1.68
CA TRP A 85 -2.42 -4.41 2.45
C TRP A 85 -1.70 -5.53 1.68
N LEU A 86 -2.40 -6.36 0.91
CA LEU A 86 -1.79 -7.40 0.08
C LEU A 86 -1.02 -6.87 -1.14
N LEU A 87 -1.43 -5.72 -1.68
CA LEU A 87 -0.89 -5.18 -2.93
C LEU A 87 0.28 -4.22 -2.72
N LEU A 88 0.34 -3.56 -1.58
CA LEU A 88 1.42 -2.63 -1.26
C LEU A 88 2.60 -3.38 -0.60
N PRO A 89 3.85 -2.93 -0.84
CA PRO A 89 5.01 -3.35 -0.06
C PRO A 89 4.79 -3.14 1.45
N ASP A 90 5.33 -4.06 2.26
CA ASP A 90 5.18 -4.09 3.73
C ASP A 90 5.61 -2.78 4.40
N GLU A 91 6.54 -2.03 3.79
CA GLU A 91 7.07 -0.78 4.35
C GLU A 91 6.18 0.45 4.07
N MET A 92 5.11 0.31 3.29
CA MET A 92 4.28 1.46 2.88
C MET A 92 3.18 1.82 3.87
N LEU A 93 2.63 0.84 4.60
CA LEU A 93 1.49 1.04 5.50
C LEU A 93 1.80 0.52 6.90
N ASN A 94 1.46 1.31 7.91
CA ASN A 94 1.40 0.86 9.29
C ASN A 94 -0.07 0.91 9.75
N ILE A 95 -0.70 -0.26 9.87
CA ILE A 95 -2.13 -0.38 10.12
C ILE A 95 -2.39 -0.72 11.59
N THR A 96 -3.29 0.04 12.21
CA THR A 96 -3.85 -0.26 13.53
C THR A 96 -5.34 -0.55 13.40
N LEU A 97 -5.78 -1.66 13.98
CA LEU A 97 -7.19 -2.04 14.06
C LEU A 97 -7.72 -1.75 15.46
N VAL A 98 -8.94 -1.23 15.56
CA VAL A 98 -9.59 -0.92 16.85
C VAL A 98 -11.06 -1.38 16.80
N PRO A 99 -11.36 -2.64 17.17
CA PRO A 99 -12.72 -3.17 17.21
C PRO A 99 -13.45 -2.64 18.44
N TYR A 100 -14.18 -1.55 18.25
CA TYR A 100 -14.99 -0.88 19.27
C TYR A 100 -16.09 -0.04 18.63
N GLY A 101 -15.69 0.85 17.71
CA GLY A 101 -16.57 1.72 16.92
C GLY A 101 -17.55 2.51 17.78
N ASN A 102 -18.85 2.29 17.58
CA ASN A 102 -19.91 3.02 18.29
C ASN A 102 -20.37 2.34 19.59
N ALA A 103 -19.64 1.35 20.09
CA ALA A 103 -19.92 0.77 21.39
C ALA A 103 -19.89 1.85 22.49
N GLN A 104 -20.71 1.65 23.52
CA GLN A 104 -20.73 2.49 24.71
C GLN A 104 -20.34 1.65 25.90
N GLU A 105 -19.51 2.20 26.77
CA GLU A 105 -19.14 1.57 28.03
C GLU A 105 -19.86 2.20 29.22
N ARG A 106 -20.19 1.38 30.21
CA ARG A 106 -20.72 1.82 31.50
C ARG A 106 -20.01 1.08 32.62
N ASN A 107 -19.69 1.79 33.69
CA ASN A 107 -19.18 1.17 34.89
C ASN A 107 -20.35 0.66 35.75
N VAL A 108 -20.50 -0.66 35.86
CA VAL A 108 -21.49 -1.32 36.69
C VAL A 108 -20.77 -2.06 37.81
N SER A 109 -20.81 -1.49 39.01
CA SER A 109 -20.21 -2.08 40.22
C SER A 109 -18.71 -2.41 40.07
N GLY A 110 -17.94 -1.53 39.42
CA GLY A 110 -16.50 -1.68 39.22
C GLY A 110 -16.12 -2.53 38.00
N LYS A 111 -17.09 -2.99 37.20
CA LYS A 111 -16.87 -3.71 35.94
C LYS A 111 -17.35 -2.86 34.76
N LEU A 112 -16.60 -2.90 33.67
CA LEU A 112 -17.03 -2.31 32.41
C LEU A 112 -18.07 -3.23 31.75
N ASP A 113 -19.23 -2.67 31.48
CA ASP A 113 -20.32 -3.24 30.69
C ASP A 113 -20.35 -2.53 29.34
N PHE A 114 -20.43 -3.28 28.25
CA PHE A 114 -20.41 -2.74 26.88
C PHE A 114 -21.76 -2.93 26.20
N GLN A 115 -22.23 -1.87 25.55
CA GLN A 115 -23.44 -1.87 24.74
C GLN A 115 -23.10 -1.49 23.30
N CYS A 116 -23.40 -2.38 22.36
CA CYS A 116 -23.10 -2.20 20.94
C CYS A 116 -24.38 -2.02 20.11
N GLN A 117 -24.28 -1.40 18.94
CA GLN A 117 -25.45 -1.02 18.14
C GLN A 117 -26.19 -2.23 17.55
N HIS A 118 -25.45 -3.28 17.18
CA HIS A 118 -25.98 -4.50 16.59
C HIS A 118 -26.18 -5.62 17.63
N GLY A 119 -26.25 -5.26 18.92
CA GLY A 119 -26.58 -6.17 20.01
C GLY A 119 -25.37 -6.91 20.61
N PRO A 120 -25.61 -7.91 21.47
CA PRO A 120 -24.55 -8.56 22.23
C PRO A 120 -23.59 -9.41 21.37
N GLU A 121 -24.04 -9.87 20.19
CA GLU A 121 -23.19 -10.62 19.27
C GLU A 121 -22.06 -9.73 18.69
N GLU A 122 -22.34 -8.46 18.42
CA GLU A 122 -21.32 -7.48 18.04
C GLU A 122 -20.32 -7.23 19.15
N CYS A 123 -20.80 -7.05 20.39
CA CYS A 123 -19.89 -6.87 21.53
C CYS A 123 -18.98 -8.09 21.73
N LEU A 124 -19.52 -9.30 21.55
CA LEU A 124 -18.73 -10.53 21.60
C LEU A 124 -17.72 -10.59 20.45
N GLY A 125 -18.12 -10.24 19.22
CA GLY A 125 -17.22 -10.17 18.06
C GLY A 125 -16.08 -9.18 18.27
N ASN A 126 -16.39 -7.94 18.68
CA ASN A 126 -15.39 -6.93 19.02
C ASN A 126 -14.39 -7.45 20.08
N MET A 127 -14.88 -8.14 21.11
CA MET A 127 -14.04 -8.73 22.15
C MET A 127 -13.16 -9.87 21.64
N ILE A 128 -13.70 -10.76 20.80
CA ILE A 128 -12.93 -11.86 20.19
C ILE A 128 -11.79 -11.31 19.36
N GLU A 129 -12.04 -10.29 18.54
CA GLU A 129 -11.01 -9.67 17.69
C GLU A 129 -9.94 -8.95 18.53
N ALA A 130 -10.35 -8.22 19.58
CA ALA A 130 -9.42 -7.61 20.52
C ALA A 130 -8.55 -8.65 21.25
N CYS A 131 -9.14 -9.76 21.70
CA CYS A 131 -8.40 -10.87 22.32
C CYS A 131 -7.44 -11.54 21.33
N LEU A 132 -7.88 -11.78 20.10
CA LEU A 132 -7.04 -12.33 19.04
C LEU A 132 -5.81 -11.45 18.79
N MET A 133 -5.99 -10.13 18.72
CA MET A 133 -4.88 -9.20 18.58
C MET A 133 -3.92 -9.26 19.77
N HIS A 134 -4.45 -9.36 21.00
CA HIS A 134 -3.66 -9.47 22.22
C HIS A 134 -2.80 -10.74 22.26
N GLU A 135 -3.40 -11.88 21.91
CA GLU A 135 -2.74 -13.19 21.97
C GLU A 135 -1.77 -13.40 20.80
N ALA A 136 -2.18 -13.08 19.57
CA ALA A 136 -1.36 -13.31 18.38
C ALA A 136 -0.19 -12.32 18.27
N GLN A 137 -0.39 -11.07 18.72
CA GLN A 137 0.56 -9.93 18.71
C GLN A 137 1.06 -9.48 17.32
N ASN A 138 1.28 -10.40 16.39
CA ASN A 138 1.79 -10.15 15.05
C ASN A 138 0.64 -9.80 14.09
N PHE A 139 0.70 -8.60 13.51
CA PHE A 139 -0.29 -8.10 12.54
C PHE A 139 -0.51 -9.05 11.37
N SER A 140 0.57 -9.57 10.78
CA SER A 140 0.50 -10.50 9.66
C SER A 140 -0.09 -11.86 10.04
N THR A 141 -0.29 -12.13 11.35
CA THR A 141 -1.01 -13.30 11.85
C THR A 141 -2.47 -13.00 12.13
N TYR A 142 -2.78 -11.95 12.90
CA TYR A 142 -4.18 -11.70 13.29
C TYR A 142 -5.01 -11.06 12.17
N PHE A 143 -4.41 -10.23 11.30
CA PHE A 143 -5.20 -9.50 10.30
C PHE A 143 -5.88 -10.43 9.27
N PRO A 144 -5.21 -11.48 8.74
CA PRO A 144 -5.89 -12.48 7.90
C PRO A 144 -7.02 -13.23 8.61
N VAL A 145 -6.88 -13.47 9.92
CA VAL A 145 -7.93 -14.14 10.71
C VAL A 145 -9.12 -13.19 10.91
N ILE A 146 -8.89 -11.92 11.24
CA ILE A 146 -9.94 -10.89 11.33
C ILE A 146 -10.64 -10.74 9.97
N PHE A 147 -9.90 -10.66 8.87
CA PHE A 147 -10.47 -10.66 7.52
C PHE A 147 -11.40 -11.85 7.29
N CYS A 148 -11.01 -13.05 7.72
CA CYS A 148 -11.83 -14.25 7.58
C CYS A 148 -13.13 -14.17 8.41
N LEU A 149 -13.03 -13.76 9.68
CA LEU A 149 -14.18 -13.56 10.56
C LEU A 149 -15.16 -12.54 9.95
N GLU A 150 -14.64 -11.42 9.47
CA GLU A 150 -15.40 -10.32 8.91
C GLU A 150 -15.96 -10.60 7.51
N SER A 151 -15.42 -11.60 6.81
CA SER A 151 -15.97 -12.11 5.55
C SER A 151 -17.09 -13.13 5.76
N GLY A 152 -17.22 -13.69 6.97
CA GLY A 152 -18.17 -14.76 7.28
C GLY A 152 -19.63 -14.30 7.39
N SER A 153 -20.59 -15.22 7.32
CA SER A 153 -22.00 -14.91 7.57
C SER A 153 -22.30 -14.57 9.04
N SER A 154 -21.45 -15.00 9.97
CA SER A 154 -21.45 -14.62 11.38
C SER A 154 -20.01 -14.56 11.89
N VAL A 155 -19.67 -13.51 12.64
CA VAL A 155 -18.34 -13.36 13.26
C VAL A 155 -18.15 -14.36 14.40
N THR A 156 -19.22 -14.81 15.05
CA THR A 156 -19.14 -15.63 16.27
C THR A 156 -19.40 -17.12 16.02
N LYS A 157 -20.31 -17.46 15.10
CA LYS A 157 -20.77 -18.85 14.90
C LYS A 157 -19.85 -19.68 14.01
N ASN A 158 -18.97 -19.05 13.25
CA ASN A 158 -18.00 -19.77 12.42
C ASN A 158 -16.88 -20.44 13.23
N LEU A 159 -16.83 -20.19 14.55
CA LEU A 159 -15.82 -20.73 15.47
C LEU A 159 -16.26 -22.03 16.19
N GLU A 160 -17.52 -22.45 16.06
CA GLU A 160 -18.09 -23.63 16.75
C GLU A 160 -17.91 -24.95 15.97
N ALA A 161 -16.91 -25.04 15.07
CA ALA A 161 -16.67 -26.21 14.23
C ALA A 161 -15.91 -27.35 14.94
#